data_AF-A0A7V7CSY5-F1
#
_entry.id   AF-A0A7V7CSY5-F1
#
_cell.length_a   1.000
_cell.length_b   1.000
_cell.length_c   1.000
_cell.angle_alpha   90.00
_cell.angle_beta   90.00
_cell.angle_gamma   90.00
#
_symmetry.space_group_name_H-M   'P 1'
#
loop_
_entity.id
_entity.type
_entity.pdbx_description
1 polymer ?
#
loop_
_entity_poly.entity_id
_entity_poly.type
_entity_poly.pdbx_seq_one_letter_code
_entity_poly.pdbx_strand_id
1 'polypeptide(L)' 'MPIYEFKCSDCSEEFETLVFRSDEQVACPQCHGEKVKRLMS' A
#
# COMPACT_ATOMS: atom_id res chain seq x y z
N MET A 1 12.73 10.68 -3.27
CA MET A 1 12.39 9.56 -2.38
C MET A 1 11.07 8.99 -2.88
N PRO A 2 10.99 7.72 -3.31
CA PRO A 2 9.75 7.16 -3.83
C PRO A 2 8.82 6.78 -2.68
N ILE A 3 8.05 7.76 -2.20
CA ILE A 3 6.85 7.48 -1.40
C ILE A 3 5.77 7.07 -2.38
N TYR A 4 5.10 5.97 -2.07
CA TYR A 4 3.92 5.56 -2.82
C TYR A 4 2.73 5.48 -1.90
N GLU A 5 1.60 5.89 -2.44
CA GLU A 5 0.32 5.80 -1.77
C GLU A 5 -0.35 4.48 -2.15
N PHE A 6 -0.95 3.82 -1.17
CA PHE A 6 -1.65 2.56 -1.32
C PHE A 6 -3.04 2.66 -0.72
N LYS A 7 -3.98 1.96 -1.33
CA LYS A 7 -5.34 1.79 -0.85
C LYS A 7 -5.66 0.33 -0.64
N CYS A 8 -6.05 -0.05 0.57
CA CYS A 8 -6.55 -1.37 0.87
C CYS A 8 -7.92 -1.58 0.23
N SER A 9 -8.12 -2.73 -0.44
CA SER A 9 -9.41 -3.08 -1.03
C SER A 9 -10.38 -3.70 -0.01
N ASP A 10 -9.89 -4.16 1.15
CA ASP A 10 -10.73 -4.81 2.16
C ASP A 10 -11.30 -3.82 3.18
N CYS A 11 -10.46 -2.93 3.75
CA CYS A 11 -10.90 -1.93 4.72
C CYS A 11 -11.02 -0.51 4.14
N SER A 12 -10.65 -0.30 2.88
CA SER A 12 -10.60 1.02 2.22
C SER A 12 -9.59 2.01 2.83
N GLU A 13 -8.69 1.55 3.69
CA GLU A 13 -7.64 2.39 4.28
C GLU A 13 -6.65 2.87 3.23
N GLU A 14 -6.36 4.17 3.25
CA GLU A 14 -5.33 4.81 2.43
C GLU A 14 -4.10 5.08 3.28
N PHE A 15 -2.94 4.60 2.85
CA PHE A 15 -1.70 4.73 3.59
C PHE A 15 -0.52 4.94 2.65
N GLU A 16 0.47 5.66 3.14
CA GLU A 16 1.70 5.94 2.40
C GLU A 16 2.81 5.04 2.93
N THR A 17 3.55 4.40 2.03
CA THR A 17 4.74 3.64 2.41
C THR A 17 5.88 3.87 1.46
N LEU A 18 7.10 3.82 2.03
CA LEU A 18 8.34 3.89 1.28
C LEU A 18 8.62 2.50 0.71
N VAL A 19 8.43 2.35 -0.60
CA VAL A 19 8.76 1.10 -1.27
C VAL A 19 10.11 1.26 -1.94
N PHE A 20 11.09 0.49 -1.47
CA PHE A 20 12.42 0.50 -2.06
C PHE A 20 12.50 -0.37 -3.32
N ARG A 21 11.63 -1.38 -3.42
CA ARG A 21 11.59 -2.29 -4.57
C ARG A 21 10.16 -2.58 -5.02
N SER A 22 9.93 -2.55 -6.33
CA SER A 22 8.59 -2.73 -6.92
C SER A 22 7.92 -4.07 -6.58
N ASP A 23 8.66 -5.07 -6.10
CA ASP A 23 8.22 -6.41 -5.73
C ASP A 23 7.98 -6.61 -4.22
N GLU A 24 8.12 -5.55 -3.42
CA GLU A 24 7.87 -5.61 -1.98
C GLU A 24 6.39 -5.91 -1.69
N GLN A 25 6.13 -6.95 -0.90
CA GLN A 25 4.77 -7.30 -0.48
C GLN A 25 4.28 -6.29 0.55
N VAL A 26 3.46 -5.35 0.11
CA VAL A 26 2.82 -4.36 0.98
C VAL A 26 1.53 -4.94 1.53
N ALA A 27 1.40 -4.97 2.86
CA ALA A 27 0.16 -5.31 3.55
C ALA A 27 -0.48 -4.05 4.15
N CYS A 28 -1.79 -4.07 4.31
CA CYS A 28 -2.49 -2.96 4.97
C CYS A 28 -2.15 -2.89 6.46
N PRO A 29 -1.73 -1.75 7.01
CA PRO A 29 -1.41 -1.62 8.43
C PRO A 29 -2.63 -1.69 9.36
N GLN A 30 -3.84 -1.46 8.82
CA GLN A 30 -5.08 -1.43 9.61
C GLN A 30 -5.70 -2.83 9.76
N CYS A 31 -5.84 -3.56 8.65
CA CYS A 31 -6.51 -4.87 8.63
C CYS A 31 -5.56 -6.05 8.35
N HIS A 32 -4.28 -5.80 8.08
CA HIS A 32 -3.29 -6.81 7.66
C HIS A 32 -3.65 -7.54 6.36
N GLY A 33 -4.57 -6.98 5.56
CA GLY A 33 -4.94 -7.53 4.26
C GLY A 33 -3.83 -7.36 3.23
N GLU A 34 -3.63 -8.39 2.41
CA GLU A 34 -2.64 -8.40 1.30
C GLU A 34 -3.18 -7.71 0.03
N LYS A 35 -4.49 -7.42 -0.01
CA LYS A 35 -5.15 -6.78 -1.15
C LYS A 35 -5.03 -5.26 -1.08
N VAL A 36 -3.85 -4.75 -1.39
CA VAL A 36 -3.59 -3.31 -1.51
C VAL A 36 -3.33 -2.94 -2.97
N LYS A 37 -3.80 -1.76 -3.37
CA LYS A 37 -3.59 -1.20 -4.71
C LYS A 37 -2.78 0.08 -4.58
N ARG A 38 -1.73 0.21 -5.38
CA ARG A 38 -0.94 1.44 -5.45
C ARG A 38 -1.76 2.53 -6.15
N LEU A 39 -1.93 3.67 -5.49
CA LEU A 39 -2.45 4.89 -6.07
C LEU A 39 -1.28 5.58 -6.78
N MET A 40 -1.19 5.37 -8.10
CA MET A 40 -0.25 6.09 -8.96
C MET A 40 -0.99 7.33 -9.49
N SER A 41 -0.79 8.48 -8.86
CA SER A 41 -1.06 9.79 -9.50
C SER A 41 0.17 10.26 -10.26
#